data_AF-A0A660WTE3-F1
#
_entry.id   AF-A0A660WTE3-F1
#
_cell.length_a   1.000
_cell.length_b   1.000
_cell.length_c   1.000
_cell.angle_alpha   90.00
_cell.angle_beta   90.00
_cell.angle_gamma   90.00
#
_symmetry.space_group_name_H-M   'P 1'
#
loop_
_entity.id
_entity.type
_entity.pdbx_description
1 polymer ?
#
loop_
_entity_poly.entity_id
_entity_poly.type
_entity_poly.pdbx_seq_one_letter_code
_entity_poly.pdbx_strand_id
1 'polypeptide(L)'
;NVILSAILIFPLKIAGVALASSLAAAFNFFSLFSKLNQRIKDLISWEDLKGYILKLLLLGFLSSLFFKLIFSLGEYNKYVKAFLAVMGGGALFLFLGNLLKIEQINYLRGWIRRR
;
A
#
# COMPACT_ATOMS: atom_id res chain seq x y z
N ASN A 1 -3.41 -16.61 12.53
CA ASN A 1 -2.55 -15.70 13.30
C ASN A 1 -1.65 -16.45 14.29
N VAL A 2 -2.20 -17.24 15.22
CA VAL A 2 -1.41 -17.97 16.25
C VAL A 2 -0.34 -18.89 15.65
N ILE A 3 -0.70 -19.75 14.69
CA ILE A 3 0.24 -20.67 14.04
C ILE A 3 1.35 -19.92 13.29
N LEU A 4 0.98 -18.93 12.47
CA LEU A 4 1.94 -18.07 11.76
C LEU A 4 2.87 -17.31 12.72
N SER A 5 2.34 -16.82 13.84
CA SER A 5 3.13 -16.11 14.85
C SER A 5 4.14 -17.04 15.51
N ALA A 6 3.74 -18.27 15.85
CA ALA A 6 4.63 -19.27 16.43
C ALA A 6 5.77 -19.67 15.49
N ILE A 7 5.52 -19.73 14.17
CA ILE A 7 6.56 -20.02 13.18
C ILE A 7 7.50 -18.82 12.99
N LEU A 8 6.95 -17.62 12.88
CA LEU A 8 7.71 -16.41 12.53
C LEU A 8 8.45 -15.78 13.72
N ILE A 9 8.08 -16.08 14.96
CA ILE A 9 8.77 -15.54 16.15
C ILE A 9 10.21 -16.05 16.27
N PHE A 10 10.50 -17.25 15.78
CA PHE A 10 11.84 -17.86 15.84
C PHE A 10 12.88 -17.09 15.00
N PRO A 11 12.63 -16.79 13.71
CA PRO A 11 13.58 -15.98 12.91
C PRO A 11 13.43 -14.46 13.10
N LEU A 12 12.23 -13.94 13.36
CA LEU A 12 11.93 -12.50 13.26
C LEU A 12 11.51 -11.85 14.59
N LYS A 13 11.48 -12.60 15.70
CA LYS A 13 11.09 -12.10 17.03
C LYS A 13 9.76 -11.34 16.99
N ILE A 14 9.71 -10.15 17.58
CA ILE A 14 8.54 -9.28 17.67
C ILE A 14 8.06 -8.85 16.27
N ALA A 15 8.97 -8.62 15.32
CA ALA A 15 8.60 -8.30 13.94
C ALA A 15 7.88 -9.47 13.26
N GLY A 16 8.20 -10.71 13.63
CA GLY A 16 7.52 -11.91 13.15
C GLY A 16 6.04 -11.95 13.54
N VAL A 17 5.69 -11.51 14.75
CA VAL A 17 4.30 -11.44 15.23
C VAL A 17 3.51 -10.36 14.47
N ALA A 18 4.14 -9.21 14.21
CA ALA A 18 3.51 -8.14 13.42
C ALA A 18 3.24 -8.59 11.97
N LEU A 19 4.21 -9.28 11.37
CA LEU A 19 4.09 -9.84 10.01
C LEU A 19 3.06 -10.98 9.95
N ALA A 20 3.00 -11.84 10.96
CA ALA A 20 1.97 -12.87 11.07
C ALA A 20 0.56 -12.28 11.14
N SER A 21 0.41 -11.16 11.86
CA SER A 21 -0.87 -10.48 12.03
C SER A 21 -1.34 -9.84 10.72
N SER A 22 -0.46 -9.16 9.99
CA SER A 22 -0.80 -8.59 8.67
C SER A 22 -1.08 -9.67 7.63
N LEU A 23 -0.33 -10.78 7.61
CA LEU A 23 -0.61 -11.93 6.75
C LEU A 23 -1.95 -12.60 7.07
N ALA A 24 -2.26 -12.79 8.35
CA ALA A 24 -3.53 -13.37 8.76
C ALA A 24 -4.72 -12.46 8.38
N ALA A 25 -4.56 -11.14 8.50
CA ALA A 25 -5.56 -10.18 8.06
C ALA A 25 -5.76 -10.22 6.53
N ALA A 26 -4.67 -10.28 5.76
CA ALA A 26 -4.74 -10.41 4.30
C ALA A 26 -5.44 -11.72 3.90
N PHE A 27 -5.07 -12.86 4.51
CA PHE A 27 -5.73 -14.14 4.25
C PHE A 27 -7.22 -14.10 4.57
N ASN A 28 -7.60 -13.53 5.71
CA ASN A 28 -9.00 -13.40 6.09
C ASN A 28 -9.76 -12.52 5.09
N PHE A 29 -9.18 -11.39 4.69
CA PHE A 29 -9.76 -10.52 3.66
C PHE A 29 -9.99 -11.27 2.36
N PHE A 30 -8.99 -11.99 1.82
CA PHE A 30 -9.15 -12.74 0.58
C PHE A 30 -10.16 -13.88 0.69
N SER A 31 -10.21 -14.57 1.83
CA SER A 31 -11.21 -15.63 2.08
C SER A 31 -12.63 -15.07 2.08
N LEU A 32 -12.86 -13.95 2.77
CA LEU A 32 -14.16 -13.28 2.79
C LEU A 32 -14.51 -12.70 1.43
N PHE A 33 -13.55 -12.07 0.74
CA PHE A 33 -13.73 -11.51 -0.59
C PHE A 33 -14.13 -12.58 -1.60
N SER A 34 -13.47 -13.75 -1.59
CA SER A 34 -13.80 -14.87 -2.48
C SER A 34 -15.23 -15.39 -2.22
N LYS A 35 -15.60 -15.61 -0.95
CA LYS A 35 -16.97 -16.04 -0.59
C LYS A 35 -18.01 -14.99 -0.96
N LEU A 36 -17.69 -13.71 -0.81
CA LEU A 36 -18.56 -12.61 -1.19
C LEU A 36 -18.75 -12.60 -2.71
N ASN A 37 -17.66 -12.70 -3.49
CA ASN A 37 -17.71 -12.67 -4.95
C ASN A 37 -18.58 -13.81 -5.50
N GLN A 38 -18.43 -15.00 -4.95
CA GLN A 38 -19.28 -16.15 -5.29
C GLN A 38 -20.77 -15.88 -4.99
N ARG A 39 -21.09 -15.24 -3.85
CA ARG A 39 -22.48 -14.90 -3.48
C ARG A 39 -23.10 -13.86 -4.41
N ILE A 40 -22.30 -12.93 -4.93
CA ILE A 40 -22.76 -11.90 -5.88
C ILE A 40 -22.60 -12.34 -7.34
N LYS A 41 -22.45 -13.65 -7.61
CA LYS A 41 -22.34 -14.23 -8.95
C LYS A 41 -21.17 -13.67 -9.77
N ASP A 42 -20.01 -13.51 -9.14
CA ASP A 42 -18.78 -13.04 -9.76
C ASP A 42 -18.91 -11.70 -10.51
N LEU A 43 -19.75 -10.82 -9.97
CA LEU A 43 -19.90 -9.44 -10.43
C LEU A 43 -18.58 -8.66 -10.47
N ILE A 44 -17.60 -9.04 -9.64
CA ILE A 44 -16.27 -8.43 -9.64
C ILE A 44 -15.32 -9.34 -10.43
N SER A 45 -14.95 -8.89 -11.63
CA SER A 45 -13.95 -9.57 -12.46
C SER A 45 -12.54 -9.32 -11.93
N TRP A 46 -11.76 -10.39 -11.84
CA TRP A 46 -10.32 -10.30 -11.54
C TRP A 46 -9.54 -9.57 -12.64
N GLU A 47 -10.03 -9.58 -13.87
CA GLU A 47 -9.41 -8.89 -15.01
C GLU A 47 -9.46 -7.37 -14.82
N ASP A 48 -10.60 -6.85 -14.37
CA ASP A 48 -10.79 -5.43 -14.06
C ASP A 48 -9.91 -4.98 -12.88
N LEU A 49 -9.79 -5.84 -11.86
CA LEU A 49 -8.95 -5.60 -10.69
C LEU A 49 -7.46 -5.63 -11.02
N LYS A 50 -7.00 -6.50 -11.92
CA LYS A 50 -5.58 -6.69 -12.23
C LYS A 50 -4.94 -5.40 -12.73
N GLY A 51 -5.60 -4.67 -13.63
CA GLY A 51 -5.10 -3.38 -14.13
C GLY A 51 -4.94 -2.36 -13.01
N TYR A 52 -5.90 -2.34 -12.08
CA TYR A 52 -5.87 -1.45 -10.94
C TYR A 52 -4.76 -1.81 -9.92
N ILE A 53 -4.59 -3.10 -9.62
CA ILE A 53 -3.52 -3.61 -8.76
C ILE A 53 -2.14 -3.26 -9.33
N LEU A 54 -1.94 -3.43 -10.65
CA LEU A 54 -0.68 -3.08 -11.30
C LEU A 54 -0.35 -1.59 -11.19
N LYS A 55 -1.36 -0.71 -11.34
CA LYS A 55 -1.17 0.74 -11.12
C LYS A 55 -0.75 1.04 -9.68
N LEU A 56 -1.36 0.40 -8.70
CA LEU A 56 -1.00 0.58 -7.29
C LEU A 56 0.41 0.06 -6.98
N LEU A 57 0.79 -1.11 -7.53
CA LEU A 57 2.14 -1.64 -7.37
C LEU A 57 3.18 -0.72 -8.00
N LEU A 58 2.93 -0.21 -9.20
CA LEU A 58 3.81 0.74 -9.87
C LEU A 58 3.94 2.05 -9.07
N LEU A 59 2.82 2.58 -8.56
CA LEU A 59 2.81 3.77 -7.72
C LEU A 59 3.61 3.58 -6.43
N GLY A 60 3.41 2.44 -5.75
CA GLY A 60 4.15 2.09 -4.53
C GLY A 60 5.64 1.90 -4.80
N PHE A 61 5.99 1.25 -5.90
CA PHE A 61 7.38 1.07 -6.32
C PHE A 61 8.09 2.41 -6.60
N LEU A 62 7.47 3.28 -7.39
CA LEU A 62 8.02 4.61 -7.71
C LEU A 62 8.14 5.48 -6.44
N SER A 63 7.16 5.41 -5.55
CA SER A 63 7.21 6.13 -4.26
C SER A 63 8.36 5.60 -3.39
N SER A 64 8.53 4.28 -3.30
CA SER A 64 9.63 3.66 -2.57
C SER A 64 11.01 4.06 -3.13
N LEU A 65 11.13 4.12 -4.47
CA LEU A 65 12.34 4.58 -5.12
C LEU A 65 12.68 6.03 -4.74
N PHE A 66 11.68 6.91 -4.71
CA PHE A 66 11.84 8.29 -4.24
C PHE A 66 12.32 8.35 -2.77
N PHE A 67 11.69 7.58 -1.87
CA PHE A 67 12.14 7.49 -0.47
C PHE A 67 13.60 7.06 -0.38
N LYS A 68 14.00 6.03 -1.12
CA LYS A 68 15.40 5.56 -1.15
C LYS A 68 16.35 6.66 -1.64
N LEU A 69 15.97 7.41 -2.68
CA LEU A 69 16.76 8.54 -3.18
C LEU A 69 16.95 9.60 -2.11
N ILE A 70 15.88 10.02 -1.40
CA ILE A 70 15.99 11.01 -0.32
C ILE A 70 16.93 10.54 0.79
N PHE A 71 16.84 9.26 1.19
CA PHE A 71 17.71 8.75 2.24
C PHE A 71 19.17 8.60 1.78
N SER A 72 19.41 8.42 0.48
CA SER A 72 20.75 8.39 -0.11
C SER A 72 21.41 9.77 -0.25
N LEU A 73 20.66 10.87 -0.10
CA LEU A 73 21.22 12.22 -0.15
C LEU A 73 22.07 12.49 1.10
N GLY A 74 23.40 12.35 0.99
CA GLY A 74 24.44 12.92 1.85
C GLY A 74 24.26 12.87 3.38
N GLU A 75 24.99 13.72 4.10
CA GLU A 75 24.96 13.82 5.57
C GLU A 75 23.91 14.82 6.07
N TYR A 76 22.70 14.80 5.51
CA TYR A 76 21.61 15.58 6.10
C TYR A 76 21.11 14.96 7.41
N ASN A 77 20.64 15.81 8.31
CA ASN A 77 20.00 15.38 9.56
C ASN A 77 18.84 14.41 9.26
N LYS A 78 18.82 13.27 9.96
CA LYS A 78 17.79 12.22 9.83
C LYS A 78 16.35 12.73 9.92
N TYR A 79 16.10 13.75 10.75
CA TYR A 79 14.76 14.32 10.90
C TYR A 79 14.35 15.14 9.67
N VAL A 80 15.29 15.87 9.08
CA VAL A 80 15.07 16.63 7.84
C VAL A 80 14.84 15.67 6.68
N LYS A 81 15.62 14.58 6.59
CA LYS A 81 15.41 13.52 5.59
C LYS A 81 14.02 12.89 5.72
N ALA A 82 13.60 12.55 6.94
CA ALA A 82 12.28 11.98 7.18
C ALA A 82 11.16 12.96 6.79
N PHE A 83 11.29 14.24 7.16
CA PHE A 83 10.33 15.28 6.79
C PHE A 83 10.22 15.45 5.26
N LEU A 84 11.36 15.57 4.56
CA LEU A 84 11.40 15.69 3.11
C LEU A 84 10.86 14.43 2.42
N ALA A 85 11.16 13.24 2.94
CA ALA A 85 10.67 11.99 2.38
C ALA A 85 9.15 11.87 2.52
N VAL A 86 8.59 12.24 3.68
CA VAL A 86 7.13 12.22 3.90
C VAL A 86 6.42 13.26 3.04
N MET A 87 6.89 14.51 3.05
CA MET A 87 6.24 15.59 2.29
C MET A 87 6.42 15.42 0.77
N GLY A 88 7.65 15.17 0.33
CA GLY A 88 7.96 14.93 -1.08
C GLY A 88 7.36 13.64 -1.60
N GLY A 89 7.41 12.56 -0.80
CA GLY A 89 6.81 11.28 -1.14
C GLY A 89 5.29 11.36 -1.23
N GLY A 90 4.64 12.09 -0.31
CA GLY A 90 3.21 12.35 -0.37
C GLY A 90 2.81 13.15 -1.62
N ALA A 91 3.54 14.22 -1.93
CA ALA A 91 3.32 15.00 -3.15
C ALA A 91 3.51 14.16 -4.42
N LEU A 92 4.58 13.37 -4.49
CA LEU A 92 4.88 12.48 -5.61
C LEU A 92 3.83 11.37 -5.76
N PHE A 93 3.35 10.79 -4.65
CA PHE A 93 2.29 9.80 -4.64
C PHE A 93 0.98 10.37 -5.22
N LEU A 94 0.59 11.58 -4.79
CA LEU A 94 -0.60 12.25 -5.33
C LEU A 94 -0.43 12.60 -6.82
N PHE A 95 0.75 13.09 -7.21
CA PHE A 95 1.05 13.45 -8.59
C PHE A 95 1.02 12.22 -9.52
N LEU A 96 1.77 11.18 -9.19
CA LEU A 96 1.82 9.94 -9.97
C LEU A 96 0.48 9.22 -9.97
N GLY A 97 -0.22 9.18 -8.84
CA GLY A 97 -1.51 8.54 -8.78
C GLY A 97 -2.59 9.28 -9.58
N ASN A 98 -2.51 10.61 -9.68
CA ASN A 98 -3.32 11.38 -10.63
C ASN A 98 -2.95 11.07 -12.09
N LEU A 99 -1.65 10.93 -12.41
CA LEU A 99 -1.17 10.57 -13.74
C LEU A 99 -1.64 9.17 -14.18
N LEU A 100 -1.65 8.20 -13.26
CA LEU A 100 -2.16 6.84 -13.49
C LEU A 100 -3.70 6.75 -13.51
N LYS A 101 -4.39 7.89 -13.34
CA LYS A 101 -5.86 8.01 -13.29
C LYS A 101 -6.47 7.06 -12.26
N ILE A 102 -5.91 7.05 -11.06
CA ILE A 102 -6.46 6.28 -9.94
C ILE A 102 -7.73 6.97 -9.44
N GLU A 103 -8.87 6.30 -9.54
CA GLU A 103 -10.20 6.85 -9.25
C GLU A 103 -10.33 7.40 -7.82
N GLN A 104 -9.66 6.77 -6.86
CA GLN A 104 -9.66 7.13 -5.44
C GLN A 104 -9.00 8.50 -5.20
N ILE A 105 -7.98 8.86 -6.01
CA ILE A 105 -7.35 10.18 -5.96
C ILE A 105 -8.27 11.23 -6.57
N ASN A 106 -9.01 10.88 -7.62
CA ASN A 106 -10.03 11.76 -8.18
C ASN A 106 -11.18 12.00 -7.18
N TYR A 107 -11.57 10.97 -6.42
CA TYR A 107 -12.56 11.09 -5.35
C TYR A 107 -12.10 12.04 -4.23
N LEU A 108 -10.85 11.88 -3.77
CA LEU A 108 -10.20 12.79 -2.81
C LEU A 108 -10.17 14.24 -3.30
N ARG A 109 -9.79 14.46 -4.57
CA ARG A 109 -9.81 15.79 -5.18
C ARG A 109 -11.23 16.38 -5.25
N GLY A 110 -12.24 15.55 -5.52
CA GLY A 110 -13.64 15.94 -5.51
C GLY A 110 -14.12 16.43 -4.15
N TRP A 111 -13.63 15.85 -3.06
CA TRP A 111 -13.91 16.30 -1.69
C TRP A 111 -13.28 17.67 -1.39
N ILE A 112 -12.01 17.85 -1.78
CA ILE A 112 -11.30 19.13 -1.56
C ILE A 112 -11.97 20.27 -2.34
N ARG A 113 -12.49 19.99 -3.54
CA ARG A 113 -13.14 21.00 -4.40
C ARG A 113 -14.57 21.36 -3.99
N ARG A 114 -15.22 20.56 -3.13
CA ARG A 114 -16.58 20.83 -2.61
C ARG A 114 -16.58 21.59 -1.28
N ARG A 115 -15.40 21.88 -0.73
CA ARG A 115 -15.20 22.84 0.36
C ARG A 115 -14.69 24.14 -0.20
#